data_AF-A0A6N7BHI2-F1
#
_entry.id   AF-A0A6N7BHI2-F1
#
_cell.length_a   1.000
_cell.length_b   1.000
_cell.length_c   1.000
_cell.angle_alpha   90.00
_cell.angle_beta   90.00
_cell.angle_gamma   90.00
#
_symmetry.space_group_name_H-M   'P 1'
#
loop_
_entity.id
_entity.type
_entity.pdbx_description
1 polymer ?
#
loop_
_entity_poly.entity_id
_entity_poly.type
_entity_poly.pdbx_seq_one_letter_code
_entity_poly.pdbx_strand_id
1 'polypeptide(L)'
;MLSNMKIGLRLTVGFAAVMLGLLIVGFVGLNGLTSVANKVQILADDHFPKTIWANDIIYNMNINARVLRNLVLIDDEQQKVKELERIAETKKVVDADLDSLKRTDKSEEGIKMLAHVDQVRAEYFKVRSKFLDYVKSGNKEAAVAMLWADMRTVQT
;
A
#
# COMPACT_ATOMS: atom_id res chain seq x y z
N MET A 1 32.99 -51.03 -23.15
CA MET A 1 32.20 -51.01 -24.42
C MET A 1 32.64 -49.92 -25.40
N LEU A 2 33.19 -48.78 -24.96
CA LEU A 2 33.60 -47.69 -25.87
C LEU A 2 34.92 -47.93 -26.65
N SER A 3 35.75 -48.91 -26.25
CA SER A 3 37.09 -49.13 -26.81
C SER A 3 37.12 -49.76 -28.21
N ASN A 4 35.97 -50.24 -28.73
CA ASN A 4 35.89 -50.86 -30.07
C ASN A 4 35.20 -49.96 -31.10
N MET A 5 34.90 -48.69 -30.74
CA MET A 5 34.27 -47.73 -31.66
C MET A 5 35.32 -47.06 -32.56
N LYS A 6 34.96 -46.78 -33.83
CA LYS A 6 35.75 -45.94 -34.74
C LYS A 6 35.98 -44.56 -34.12
N ILE A 7 37.17 -43.99 -34.31
CA ILE A 7 37.58 -42.69 -33.73
C ILE A 7 36.55 -41.57 -34.00
N GLY A 8 36.01 -41.50 -35.23
CA GLY A 8 34.98 -40.52 -35.59
C GLY A 8 33.69 -40.63 -34.76
N LEU A 9 33.26 -41.84 -34.38
CA LEU A 9 32.06 -42.06 -33.57
C LEU A 9 32.29 -41.70 -32.10
N ARG A 10 33.50 -41.89 -31.58
CA ARG A 10 33.84 -41.43 -30.21
C ARG A 10 33.82 -39.92 -30.12
N LEU A 11 34.36 -39.25 -31.14
CA LEU A 11 34.40 -37.79 -31.21
C LEU A 11 32.99 -37.19 -31.26
N THR A 12 32.11 -37.71 -32.12
CA THR A 12 30.72 -37.22 -32.22
C THR A 12 29.92 -37.44 -30.95
N VAL A 13 30.07 -38.58 -30.27
CA VAL A 13 29.39 -38.83 -28.98
C VAL A 13 29.86 -37.86 -27.90
N GLY A 14 31.17 -37.60 -27.83
CA GLY A 14 31.72 -36.61 -26.89
C GLY A 14 31.17 -35.21 -27.13
N PHE A 15 31.17 -34.75 -28.39
CA PHE A 15 30.60 -33.45 -28.76
C PHE A 15 29.08 -33.37 -28.53
N ALA A 16 28.34 -34.43 -28.84
CA ALA A 16 26.89 -34.48 -28.61
C ALA A 16 26.55 -34.39 -27.11
N ALA A 17 27.34 -35.05 -26.25
CA ALA A 17 27.16 -34.95 -24.80
C ALA A 17 27.40 -33.53 -24.27
N VAL A 18 28.44 -32.83 -24.76
CA VAL A 18 28.70 -31.42 -24.40
C VAL A 18 27.57 -30.52 -24.91
N MET A 19 27.12 -30.72 -26.15
CA MET A 19 26.02 -29.95 -26.73
C MET A 19 24.71 -30.16 -25.96
N LEU A 20 24.42 -31.39 -25.54
CA LEU A 20 23.28 -31.69 -24.67
C LEU A 20 23.40 -30.98 -23.32
N GLY A 21 24.59 -30.97 -22.72
CA GLY A 21 24.84 -30.21 -21.49
C GLY A 21 24.56 -28.71 -21.65
N LEU A 22 25.00 -28.11 -22.75
CA LEU A 22 24.72 -26.71 -23.06
C LEU A 22 23.23 -26.43 -23.25
N LEU A 23 22.50 -27.34 -23.91
CA LEU A 23 21.05 -27.23 -24.06
C LEU A 23 20.33 -27.30 -22.71
N ILE A 24 20.75 -28.19 -21.81
CA ILE A 24 20.19 -28.29 -20.45
C ILE A 24 20.44 -27.00 -19.67
N VAL A 25 21.68 -26.50 -19.67
CA VAL A 25 22.02 -25.25 -18.97
C VAL A 25 21.25 -24.07 -19.55
N GLY A 26 21.17 -23.97 -20.88
CA GLY A 26 20.39 -22.94 -21.56
C GLY A 26 18.91 -23.01 -21.19
N PHE A 27 18.33 -24.21 -21.17
CA PHE A 27 16.94 -24.43 -20.77
C PHE A 27 16.68 -23.99 -19.33
N VAL A 28 17.52 -24.40 -18.38
CA VAL A 28 17.40 -23.99 -16.97
C VAL A 28 17.56 -22.48 -16.83
N GLY A 29 18.52 -21.88 -17.52
CA GLY A 29 18.76 -20.44 -17.51
C GLY A 29 17.56 -19.64 -18.01
N LEU A 30 16.93 -20.06 -19.12
CA LEU A 30 15.74 -19.42 -19.66
C LEU A 30 14.55 -19.52 -18.70
N ASN A 31 14.29 -20.70 -18.13
CA ASN A 31 13.21 -20.86 -17.14
C ASN A 31 13.43 -20.02 -15.88
N GLY A 32 14.68 -19.94 -15.41
CA GLY A 32 15.06 -19.08 -14.29
C GLY A 32 14.79 -17.61 -14.59
N LEU A 33 15.20 -17.13 -15.77
CA LEU A 33 15.00 -15.74 -16.18
C LEU A 33 13.51 -15.40 -16.32
N THR A 34 12.70 -16.28 -16.92
CA THR A 34 11.25 -16.10 -17.01
C THR A 34 10.58 -16.05 -15.63
N SER A 35 11.00 -16.90 -14.68
CA SER A 35 10.49 -16.86 -13.32
C SER A 35 10.80 -15.53 -12.62
N VAL A 36 12.03 -15.02 -12.77
CA VAL A 36 12.43 -13.72 -12.23
C VAL A 36 11.63 -12.60 -12.89
N ALA A 37 11.51 -12.59 -14.22
CA ALA A 37 10.74 -11.59 -14.95
C ALA A 37 9.28 -11.54 -14.47
N ASN A 38 8.63 -12.69 -14.29
CA ASN A 38 7.26 -12.75 -13.76
C ASN A 38 7.16 -12.20 -12.34
N LYS A 39 8.13 -12.50 -11.46
CA LYS A 39 8.15 -11.96 -10.09
C LYS A 39 8.35 -10.45 -10.08
N VAL A 40 9.23 -9.92 -10.92
CA VAL A 40 9.44 -8.47 -11.08
C VAL A 40 8.18 -7.81 -11.60
N GLN A 41 7.47 -8.43 -12.54
CA GLN A 41 6.20 -7.92 -13.05
C GLN A 41 5.14 -7.85 -11.94
N ILE A 42 4.97 -8.91 -11.15
CA ILE A 42 4.03 -8.92 -10.01
C ILE A 42 4.41 -7.84 -8.99
N LEU A 43 5.71 -7.68 -8.71
CA LEU A 43 6.18 -6.65 -7.80
C LEU A 43 5.82 -5.24 -8.31
N ALA A 44 6.08 -4.97 -9.60
CA ALA A 44 5.86 -3.66 -10.19
C ALA A 44 4.39 -3.32 -10.39
N ASP A 45 3.57 -4.29 -10.81
CA ASP A 45 2.19 -4.04 -11.24
C ASP A 45 1.16 -4.30 -10.14
N ASP A 46 1.46 -5.16 -9.16
CA ASP A 46 0.52 -5.49 -8.08
C ASP A 46 0.99 -4.96 -6.72
N HIS A 47 2.18 -5.36 -6.27
CA HIS A 47 2.59 -5.07 -4.89
C HIS A 47 3.00 -3.61 -4.70
N PHE A 48 3.78 -3.04 -5.62
CA PHE A 48 4.28 -1.68 -5.47
C PHE A 48 3.16 -0.62 -5.46
N PRO A 49 2.15 -0.64 -6.35
CA PRO A 49 1.03 0.29 -6.27
C PRO A 49 0.26 0.22 -4.94
N LYS A 50 0.07 -0.98 -4.39
CA LYS A 50 -0.56 -1.16 -3.07
C LYS A 50 0.24 -0.47 -1.96
N THR A 51 1.58 -0.51 -2.01
CA THR A 51 2.41 0.22 -1.05
C THR A 51 2.25 1.74 -1.19
N ILE A 52 2.10 2.25 -2.42
CA ILE A 52 1.88 3.68 -2.66
C ILE A 52 0.54 4.10 -2.06
N TRP A 53 -0.56 3.43 -2.40
CA TRP A 53 -1.89 3.74 -1.87
C TRP A 53 -1.93 3.66 -0.34
N ALA A 54 -1.31 2.64 0.26
CA ALA A 54 -1.23 2.53 1.72
C ALA A 54 -0.47 3.71 2.35
N ASN A 55 0.65 4.13 1.76
CA ASN A 55 1.41 5.28 2.25
C ASN A 55 0.65 6.60 2.04
N ASP A 56 -0.04 6.77 0.92
CA ASP A 56 -0.85 7.95 0.64
C ASP A 56 -2.01 8.08 1.63
N ILE A 57 -2.65 6.97 2.00
CA ILE A 57 -3.65 6.94 3.08
C ILE A 57 -3.03 7.44 4.39
N ILE A 58 -1.89 6.89 4.81
CA ILE A 58 -1.20 7.28 6.04
C ILE A 58 -0.84 8.77 6.00
N TYR A 59 -0.28 9.25 4.89
CA TYR A 59 0.11 10.64 4.69
C TYR A 59 -1.09 11.59 4.83
N ASN A 60 -2.21 11.27 4.17
CA ASN A 60 -3.44 12.07 4.21
C ASN A 60 -4.14 12.01 5.58
N MET A 61 -4.06 10.89 6.30
CA MET A 61 -4.52 10.81 7.70
C MET A 61 -3.69 11.72 8.62
N ASN A 62 -2.36 11.78 8.41
CA ASN A 62 -1.49 12.71 9.14
C ASN A 62 -1.78 14.17 8.80
N ILE A 63 -2.10 14.50 7.55
CA ILE A 63 -2.61 15.84 7.19
C ILE A 63 -3.88 16.13 7.99
N ASN A 64 -4.86 15.23 7.98
CA ASN A 64 -6.10 15.42 8.73
C ASN A 64 -5.87 15.68 10.22
N ALA A 65 -4.96 14.94 10.87
CA ALA A 65 -4.63 15.18 12.27
C ALA A 65 -4.09 16.60 12.52
N ARG A 66 -3.22 17.11 11.62
CA ARG A 66 -2.72 18.49 11.69
C ARG A 66 -3.82 19.52 11.44
N VAL A 67 -4.68 19.27 10.47
CA VAL A 67 -5.79 20.16 10.11
C VAL A 67 -6.77 20.30 11.29
N LEU A 68 -7.13 19.19 11.94
CA LEU A 68 -7.99 19.24 13.13
C LEU A 68 -7.38 20.06 14.25
N ARG A 69 -6.07 19.91 14.51
CA ARG A 69 -5.36 20.78 15.47
C ARG A 69 -5.41 22.24 15.04
N ASN A 70 -5.19 22.55 13.78
CA ASN A 70 -5.19 23.94 13.29
C ASN A 70 -6.53 24.62 13.49
N LEU A 71 -7.65 23.89 13.33
CA LEU A 71 -9.00 24.45 13.50
C LEU A 71 -9.27 25.05 14.88
N VAL A 72 -8.59 24.58 15.94
CA VAL A 72 -8.70 25.17 17.29
C VAL A 72 -7.65 26.24 17.56
N LEU A 73 -6.58 26.31 16.76
CA LEU A 73 -5.49 27.28 16.96
C LEU A 73 -5.66 28.55 16.12
N ILE A 74 -6.32 28.45 14.98
CA ILE A 74 -6.55 29.57 14.06
C ILE A 74 -7.74 30.40 14.56
N ASP A 75 -7.57 31.71 14.69
CA ASP A 75 -8.66 32.63 15.02
C ASP A 75 -9.34 33.21 13.74
N ASP A 76 -8.60 33.27 12.63
CA ASP A 76 -9.11 33.75 11.32
C ASP A 76 -10.08 32.74 10.69
N GLU A 77 -11.35 33.14 10.55
CA GLU A 77 -12.42 32.30 10.02
C GLU A 77 -12.19 31.89 8.55
N GLN A 78 -11.58 32.76 7.73
CA GLN A 78 -11.27 32.41 6.34
C GLN A 78 -10.20 31.30 6.27
N GLN A 79 -9.24 31.32 7.19
CA GLN A 79 -8.23 30.27 7.28
C GLN A 79 -8.84 28.95 7.79
N LYS A 80 -9.79 29.00 8.73
CA LYS A 80 -10.52 27.78 9.16
C LYS A 80 -11.30 27.15 8.02
N VAL A 81 -11.96 27.95 7.16
CA VAL A 81 -12.67 27.42 5.99
C VAL A 81 -11.71 26.66 5.07
N LYS A 82 -10.53 27.23 4.78
CA LYS A 82 -9.49 26.55 3.99
C LYS A 82 -9.04 25.23 4.62
N GLU A 83 -8.86 25.20 5.94
CA GLU A 83 -8.52 23.97 6.65
C GLU A 83 -9.65 22.92 6.53
N LEU A 84 -10.92 23.32 6.62
CA LEU A 84 -12.05 22.42 6.38
C LEU A 84 -12.12 21.90 4.93
N GLU A 85 -11.71 22.69 3.94
CA GLU A 85 -11.60 22.23 2.54
C GLU A 85 -10.52 21.15 2.38
N ARG A 86 -9.36 21.33 3.03
CA ARG A 86 -8.27 20.33 3.01
C ARG A 86 -8.70 18.98 3.59
N ILE A 87 -9.59 18.97 4.58
CA ILE A 87 -10.21 17.74 5.08
C ILE A 87 -10.98 17.03 3.96
N ALA A 88 -11.78 17.76 3.18
CA ALA A 88 -12.58 17.17 2.12
C ALA A 88 -11.70 16.62 0.99
N GLU A 89 -10.61 17.32 0.66
CA GLU A 89 -9.61 16.86 -0.33
C GLU A 89 -8.92 15.57 0.12
N THR A 90 -8.37 15.55 1.32
CA THR A 90 -7.71 14.34 1.87
C THR A 90 -8.67 13.16 1.97
N LYS A 91 -9.96 13.40 2.30
CA LYS A 91 -10.98 12.35 2.30
C LYS A 91 -11.15 11.72 0.91
N LYS A 92 -11.23 12.52 -0.16
CA LYS A 92 -11.36 12.01 -1.53
C LYS A 92 -10.20 11.10 -1.90
N VAL A 93 -8.96 11.50 -1.56
CA VAL A 93 -7.76 10.70 -1.83
C VAL A 93 -7.80 9.38 -1.06
N VAL A 94 -8.01 9.45 0.25
CA VAL A 94 -8.06 8.24 1.11
C VAL A 94 -9.14 7.26 0.67
N ASP A 95 -10.33 7.75 0.29
CA ASP A 95 -11.42 6.87 -0.18
C ASP A 95 -11.06 6.21 -1.52
N ALA A 96 -10.45 6.96 -2.45
CA ALA A 96 -10.02 6.42 -3.74
C ALA A 96 -8.90 5.37 -3.61
N ASP A 97 -7.94 5.59 -2.71
CA ASP A 97 -6.85 4.66 -2.44
C ASP A 97 -7.35 3.38 -1.76
N LEU A 98 -8.26 3.51 -0.79
CA LEU A 98 -8.90 2.35 -0.15
C LEU A 98 -9.73 1.54 -1.14
N ASP A 99 -10.47 2.20 -2.03
CA ASP A 99 -11.21 1.50 -3.09
C ASP A 99 -10.26 0.78 -4.05
N SER A 100 -9.10 1.36 -4.33
CA SER A 100 -8.07 0.73 -5.16
C SER A 100 -7.49 -0.53 -4.48
N LEU A 101 -7.19 -0.45 -3.19
CA LEU A 101 -6.77 -1.61 -2.39
C LEU A 101 -7.85 -2.69 -2.35
N LYS A 102 -9.13 -2.34 -2.10
CA LYS A 102 -10.26 -3.29 -2.09
C LYS A 102 -10.49 -3.95 -3.45
N ARG A 103 -10.28 -3.22 -4.54
CA ARG A 103 -10.42 -3.76 -5.90
C ARG A 103 -9.28 -4.71 -6.28
N THR A 104 -8.06 -4.48 -5.81
CA THR A 104 -6.86 -5.19 -6.25
C THR A 104 -6.38 -6.28 -5.30
N ASP A 105 -6.56 -6.11 -3.99
CA ASP A 105 -6.21 -7.14 -3.02
C ASP A 105 -7.40 -8.10 -2.81
N LYS A 106 -7.17 -9.36 -3.19
CA LYS A 106 -8.14 -10.46 -3.08
C LYS A 106 -7.68 -11.56 -2.12
N SER A 107 -6.56 -11.34 -1.43
CA SER A 107 -6.10 -12.26 -0.40
C SER A 107 -7.05 -12.25 0.80
N GLU A 108 -7.20 -13.39 1.48
CA GLU A 108 -8.04 -13.47 2.68
C GLU A 108 -7.55 -12.50 3.77
N GLU A 109 -6.23 -12.38 3.91
CA GLU A 109 -5.58 -11.47 4.86
C GLU A 109 -5.83 -10.00 4.49
N GLY A 110 -5.61 -9.61 3.23
CA GLY A 110 -5.85 -8.25 2.77
C GLY A 110 -7.32 -7.82 2.94
N ILE A 111 -8.27 -8.71 2.66
CA ILE A 111 -9.70 -8.46 2.90
C ILE A 111 -9.97 -8.24 4.40
N LYS A 112 -9.41 -9.08 5.27
CA LYS A 112 -9.54 -8.94 6.73
C LYS A 112 -8.94 -7.62 7.23
N MET A 113 -7.76 -7.24 6.74
CA MET A 113 -7.11 -5.98 7.09
C MET A 113 -7.93 -4.77 6.63
N LEU A 114 -8.44 -4.77 5.40
CA LEU A 114 -9.26 -3.67 4.87
C LEU A 114 -10.59 -3.53 5.61
N ALA A 115 -11.21 -4.65 6.02
CA ALA A 115 -12.41 -4.62 6.86
C ALA A 115 -12.12 -4.03 8.24
N HIS A 116 -10.96 -4.35 8.83
CA HIS A 116 -10.54 -3.75 10.09
C HIS A 116 -10.30 -2.23 9.94
N VAL A 117 -9.68 -1.79 8.84
CA VAL A 117 -9.52 -0.36 8.54
C VAL A 117 -10.88 0.34 8.46
N ASP A 118 -11.88 -0.25 7.80
CA ASP A 118 -13.23 0.33 7.72
C ASP A 118 -13.87 0.46 9.11
N GLN A 119 -13.71 -0.55 9.98
CA GLN A 119 -14.22 -0.52 11.35
C GLN A 119 -13.58 0.61 12.17
N VAL A 120 -12.24 0.70 12.18
CA VAL A 120 -11.51 1.73 12.94
C VAL A 120 -11.84 3.13 12.41
N ARG A 121 -11.98 3.29 11.08
CA ARG A 121 -12.39 4.57 10.47
C ARG A 121 -13.78 5.00 10.90
N ALA A 122 -14.73 4.07 11.04
CA ALA A 122 -16.08 4.39 11.50
C ALA A 122 -16.09 4.97 12.93
N GLU A 123 -15.32 4.38 13.84
CA GLU A 123 -15.13 4.89 15.20
C GLU A 123 -14.44 6.26 15.20
N TYR A 124 -13.38 6.40 14.41
CA TYR A 124 -12.68 7.68 14.23
C TYR A 124 -13.62 8.79 13.75
N PHE A 125 -14.46 8.54 12.74
CA PHE A 125 -15.39 9.55 12.23
C PHE A 125 -16.45 9.96 13.26
N LYS A 126 -16.90 9.05 14.12
CA LYS A 126 -17.82 9.37 15.21
C LYS A 126 -17.21 10.35 16.21
N VAL A 127 -15.96 10.12 16.63
CA VAL A 127 -15.25 11.02 17.56
C VAL A 127 -14.94 12.35 16.87
N ARG A 128 -14.46 12.30 15.63
CA ARG A 128 -14.14 13.49 14.84
C ARG A 128 -15.34 14.38 14.58
N SER A 129 -16.53 13.80 14.36
CA SER A 129 -17.76 14.59 14.18
C SER A 129 -18.04 15.43 15.42
N LYS A 130 -17.98 14.82 16.62
CA LYS A 130 -18.17 15.55 17.89
C LYS A 130 -17.14 16.67 18.08
N PHE A 131 -15.88 16.41 17.73
CA PHE A 131 -14.83 17.43 17.75
C PHE A 131 -15.19 18.62 16.84
N LEU A 132 -15.63 18.36 15.61
CA LEU A 132 -16.01 19.42 14.67
C LEU A 132 -17.25 20.19 15.13
N ASP A 133 -18.17 19.55 15.85
CA ASP A 133 -19.33 20.23 16.44
C ASP A 133 -18.90 21.22 17.55
N TYR A 134 -17.93 20.85 18.39
CA TYR A 134 -17.34 21.79 19.35
C TYR A 134 -16.64 22.97 18.66
N VAL A 135 -15.87 22.71 17.60
CA VAL A 135 -15.24 23.78 16.80
C VAL A 135 -16.29 24.74 16.23
N LYS A 136 -17.37 24.22 15.62
CA LYS A 136 -18.45 25.03 15.03
C LYS A 136 -19.24 25.82 16.06
N SER A 137 -19.46 25.25 17.25
CA SER A 137 -20.16 25.92 18.35
C SER A 137 -19.30 26.96 19.09
N GLY A 138 -18.03 27.12 18.71
CA GLY A 138 -17.09 28.04 19.36
C GLY A 138 -16.55 27.55 20.70
N ASN A 139 -16.84 26.30 21.09
CA ASN A 139 -16.36 25.71 22.34
C ASN A 139 -14.94 25.16 22.18
N LYS A 140 -13.97 26.07 22.15
CA LYS A 140 -12.54 25.78 21.94
C LYS A 140 -11.98 24.91 23.06
N GLU A 141 -12.38 25.13 24.30
CA GLU A 141 -11.92 24.37 25.47
C GLU A 141 -12.29 22.88 25.34
N ALA A 142 -13.54 22.57 25.01
CA ALA A 142 -13.97 21.18 24.80
C ALA A 142 -13.29 20.55 23.58
N ALA A 143 -13.14 21.29 22.49
CA ALA A 143 -12.44 20.80 21.30
C ALA A 143 -10.97 20.46 21.60
N VAL A 144 -10.26 21.32 22.33
CA VAL A 144 -8.87 21.07 22.76
C VAL A 144 -8.79 19.86 23.70
N ALA A 145 -9.71 19.73 24.65
CA ALA A 145 -9.74 18.57 25.54
C ALA A 145 -9.89 17.25 24.76
N MET A 146 -10.77 17.22 23.75
CA MET A 146 -10.93 16.05 22.88
C MET A 146 -9.68 15.67 22.10
N LEU A 147 -8.85 16.65 21.67
CA LEU A 147 -7.59 16.37 20.95
C LEU A 147 -6.60 15.56 21.79
N TRP A 148 -6.59 15.76 23.10
CA TRP A 148 -5.69 15.07 24.03
C TRP A 148 -6.27 13.77 24.59
N ALA A 149 -7.57 13.56 24.48
CA ALA A 149 -8.29 12.38 24.97
C ALA A 149 -8.77 11.52 23.79
N ASP A 150 -10.09 11.52 23.53
CA ASP A 150 -10.76 10.61 22.60
C ASP A 150 -10.10 10.56 21.21
N MET A 151 -9.73 11.73 20.64
CA MET A 151 -9.10 11.79 19.32
C MET A 151 -7.75 11.08 19.29
N ARG A 152 -6.97 11.14 20.38
CA ARG A 152 -5.67 10.46 20.48
C ARG A 152 -5.85 8.96 20.47
N THR A 153 -6.83 8.45 21.21
CA THR A 153 -7.15 7.02 21.32
C THR A 153 -7.58 6.42 19.99
N VAL A 154 -8.40 7.13 19.20
CA VAL A 154 -8.89 6.62 17.90
C VAL A 154 -7.93 6.87 16.72
N GLN A 155 -6.76 7.47 16.96
CA GLN A 155 -5.75 7.76 15.95
C GLN A 155 -4.47 6.91 16.09
N THR A 156 -4.35 6.11 17.16
CA THR A 156 -3.23 5.21 17.45
C THR A 156 -3.63 3.76 17.28
#